data_AF-A0A9D4CAS5-F1
#
_entry.id   AF-A0A9D4CAS5-F1
#
_cell.length_a   1.000
_cell.length_b   1.000
_cell.length_c   1.000
_cell.angle_alpha   90.00
_cell.angle_beta   90.00
_cell.angle_gamma   90.00
#
_symmetry.space_group_name_H-M   'P 1'
#
loop_
_entity.id
_entity.type
_entity.pdbx_description
1 polymer ?
#
loop_
_entity_poly.entity_id
_entity_poly.type
_entity_poly.pdbx_seq_one_letter_code
_entity_poly.pdbx_strand_id
1 'polypeptide(L)'
;MIHFAIVSRSTDGLALVANSDSPLVSMHPGLEDAQRKIKLLSRISARFPDRCSLYCGSYVIHFITALDLTLLVLCDVTYPQVLAFSFLSDLQKEFLVFFDKQKVLTVQRPYSLIDFDIPLQRLKHRYNNPRSLNTKVNLQVLSEELRLRPPYVLCEEELRPGYGQRSNNEVTTTAASPFMRYLPLHFVGIVSLSLSCFCALLNFTRAVHIINDTHAHIGQEFDTEHYQTGATFFVCCFLSLYQSYLICYPHKRRKALACATLGSICVCQLYLYEHRSIFGLIFHVTVACYGTFVIITRQMQSKLPQYTL
;
A
#
# COMPACT_ATOMS: atom_id res chain seq x y z
N MET A 1 -5.49 3.81 -15.20
CA MET A 1 -6.69 3.76 -16.06
C MET A 1 -7.61 2.64 -15.61
N ILE A 2 -8.88 2.66 -16.03
CA ILE A 2 -9.84 1.58 -15.86
C ILE A 2 -9.63 0.54 -16.95
N HIS A 3 -9.47 -0.72 -16.54
CA HIS A 3 -9.24 -1.86 -17.42
C HIS A 3 -10.51 -2.69 -17.63
N PHE A 4 -11.21 -2.99 -16.53
CA PHE A 4 -12.36 -3.89 -16.55
C PHE A 4 -13.44 -3.41 -15.57
N ALA A 5 -14.69 -3.69 -15.89
CA ALA A 5 -15.88 -3.35 -15.14
C ALA A 5 -16.95 -4.41 -15.37
N ILE A 6 -17.65 -4.78 -14.30
CA ILE A 6 -18.69 -5.80 -14.30
C ILE A 6 -19.82 -5.37 -13.39
N VAL A 7 -21.04 -5.64 -13.83
CA VAL A 7 -22.24 -5.53 -13.01
C VAL A 7 -22.73 -6.94 -12.73
N SER A 8 -22.92 -7.27 -11.47
CA SER A 8 -23.48 -8.55 -11.03
C SER A 8 -24.65 -8.31 -10.08
N ARG A 9 -25.54 -9.29 -9.96
CA ARG A 9 -26.61 -9.28 -8.97
C ARG A 9 -26.03 -9.61 -7.59
N SER A 10 -26.40 -8.87 -6.56
CA SER A 10 -25.76 -9.00 -5.23
C SER A 10 -26.20 -10.26 -4.47
N THR A 11 -27.37 -10.82 -4.78
CA THR A 11 -27.95 -11.96 -4.05
C THR A 11 -27.22 -13.27 -4.30
N ASP A 12 -26.81 -13.51 -5.55
CA ASP A 12 -26.19 -14.75 -6.02
C ASP A 12 -24.84 -14.54 -6.74
N GLY A 13 -24.48 -13.27 -6.98
CA GLY A 13 -23.30 -12.91 -7.75
C GLY A 13 -23.39 -13.20 -9.24
N LEU A 14 -24.60 -13.36 -9.77
CA LEU A 14 -24.80 -13.60 -11.19
C LEU A 14 -24.29 -12.41 -12.00
N ALA A 15 -23.29 -12.63 -12.85
CA ALA A 15 -22.80 -11.62 -13.77
C ALA A 15 -23.90 -11.23 -14.76
N LEU A 16 -24.21 -9.94 -14.87
CA LEU A 16 -25.27 -9.41 -15.73
C LEU A 16 -24.69 -8.85 -17.03
N VAL A 17 -23.62 -8.08 -16.92
CA VAL A 17 -22.87 -7.51 -18.03
C VAL A 17 -21.44 -7.23 -17.58
N ALA A 18 -20.47 -7.37 -18.49
CA ALA A 18 -19.10 -6.95 -18.28
C ALA A 18 -18.53 -6.42 -19.59
N ASN A 19 -17.55 -5.52 -19.51
CA ASN A 19 -16.85 -5.09 -20.71
C ASN A 19 -15.89 -6.21 -21.15
N SER A 20 -15.90 -6.55 -22.44
CA SER A 20 -15.15 -7.71 -22.96
C SER A 20 -13.74 -7.38 -23.46
N ASP A 21 -13.24 -6.17 -23.23
CA ASP A 21 -11.87 -5.80 -23.62
C ASP A 21 -10.86 -6.55 -22.74
N SER A 22 -10.39 -7.71 -23.22
CA SER A 22 -9.23 -8.40 -22.68
C SER A 22 -7.99 -7.80 -23.36
N PRO A 23 -7.20 -6.97 -22.68
CA PRO A 23 -5.96 -6.49 -23.28
C PRO A 23 -4.94 -7.63 -23.32
N LEU A 24 -4.01 -7.56 -24.29
CA LEU A 24 -2.95 -8.55 -24.47
C LEU A 24 -2.17 -8.78 -23.17
N VAL A 25 -2.10 -10.04 -22.74
CA VAL A 25 -1.44 -10.50 -21.50
C VAL A 25 0.01 -10.01 -21.37
N SER A 26 0.72 -9.87 -22.50
CA SER A 26 2.10 -9.40 -22.54
C SER A 26 2.27 -7.95 -22.08
N MET A 27 1.23 -7.12 -22.17
CA MET A 27 1.29 -5.70 -21.79
C MET A 27 0.95 -5.44 -20.32
N HIS A 28 0.27 -6.38 -19.65
CA HIS A 28 -0.36 -6.17 -18.35
C HIS A 28 -0.20 -7.39 -17.42
N PRO A 29 1.01 -7.61 -16.87
CA PRO A 29 1.27 -8.74 -15.96
C PRO A 29 0.43 -8.62 -14.68
N GLY A 30 -0.23 -9.71 -14.29
CA GLY A 30 -1.07 -9.78 -13.08
C GLY A 30 -2.52 -9.32 -13.27
N LEU A 31 -2.90 -8.83 -14.46
CA LEU A 31 -4.28 -8.42 -14.74
C LEU A 31 -5.26 -9.60 -14.72
N GLU A 32 -4.85 -10.76 -15.22
CA GLU A 32 -5.68 -11.98 -15.22
C GLU A 32 -6.01 -12.45 -13.79
N ASP A 33 -5.04 -12.39 -12.88
CA ASP A 33 -5.25 -12.75 -11.48
C ASP A 33 -6.25 -11.78 -10.82
N ALA A 34 -6.14 -10.49 -11.11
CA ALA A 34 -7.09 -9.49 -10.63
C ALA A 34 -8.50 -9.70 -11.23
N GLN A 35 -8.61 -10.08 -12.51
CA GLN A 35 -9.89 -10.46 -13.12
C GLN A 35 -10.46 -11.76 -12.53
N ARG A 36 -9.64 -12.72 -12.09
CA ARG A 36 -10.14 -13.89 -11.34
C ARG A 36 -10.71 -13.46 -9.99
N LYS A 37 -10.04 -12.54 -9.29
CA LYS A 37 -10.51 -11.97 -8.02
C LYS A 37 -11.82 -11.19 -8.18
N ILE A 38 -12.00 -10.42 -9.26
CA ILE A 38 -13.26 -9.68 -9.49
C ILE A 38 -14.46 -10.63 -9.63
N LYS A 39 -14.29 -11.74 -10.37
CA LYS A 39 -15.33 -12.77 -10.54
C LYS A 39 -15.68 -13.46 -9.22
N LEU A 40 -14.67 -13.70 -8.37
CA LEU A 40 -14.89 -14.23 -7.03
C LEU A 40 -15.67 -13.22 -6.18
N LEU A 41 -15.24 -11.95 -6.15
CA LEU A 41 -15.88 -10.88 -5.40
C LEU A 41 -17.35 -10.70 -5.78
N SER A 42 -17.72 -10.81 -7.07
CA SER A 42 -19.12 -10.80 -7.50
C SER A 42 -19.99 -11.80 -6.71
N ARG A 43 -19.46 -12.98 -6.36
CA ARG A 43 -20.18 -14.05 -5.65
C ARG A 43 -20.23 -13.88 -4.14
N ILE A 44 -19.25 -13.17 -3.56
CA ILE A 44 -19.12 -13.02 -2.11
C ILE A 44 -19.38 -11.60 -1.62
N SER A 45 -19.72 -10.66 -2.53
CA SER A 45 -19.90 -9.24 -2.22
C SER A 45 -20.92 -8.97 -1.13
N ALA A 46 -21.95 -9.82 -1.00
CA ALA A 46 -22.98 -9.71 0.03
C ALA A 46 -22.46 -9.87 1.47
N ARG A 47 -21.24 -10.39 1.65
CA ARG A 47 -20.58 -10.55 2.96
C ARG A 47 -19.92 -9.26 3.45
N PHE A 48 -19.79 -8.27 2.58
CA PHE A 48 -19.01 -7.07 2.84
C PHE A 48 -19.90 -5.82 2.83
N PRO A 49 -19.41 -4.69 3.38
CA PRO A 49 -20.12 -3.42 3.32
C PRO A 49 -20.42 -2.93 1.89
N ASP A 50 -21.28 -1.93 1.81
CA ASP A 50 -21.77 -1.31 0.57
C ASP A 50 -20.67 -0.68 -0.30
N ARG A 51 -19.49 -0.35 0.26
CA ARG A 51 -18.35 0.18 -0.48
C ARG A 51 -17.07 -0.50 -0.05
N CYS A 52 -16.34 -1.07 -1.01
CA CYS A 52 -15.13 -1.81 -0.73
C CYS A 52 -14.02 -1.57 -1.74
N SER A 53 -12.78 -1.88 -1.35
CA SER A 53 -11.58 -1.81 -2.20
C SER A 53 -10.63 -2.98 -1.92
N LEU A 54 -10.11 -3.64 -2.95
CA LEU A 54 -9.13 -4.72 -2.85
C LEU A 54 -7.88 -4.39 -3.69
N TYR A 55 -6.72 -4.34 -3.04
CA TYR A 55 -5.44 -4.07 -3.71
C TYR A 55 -4.81 -5.37 -4.23
N CYS A 56 -4.48 -5.40 -5.52
CA CYS A 56 -3.95 -6.56 -6.25
C CYS A 56 -2.61 -6.19 -6.92
N GLY A 57 -1.60 -5.79 -6.14
CA GLY A 57 -0.31 -5.37 -6.68
C GLY A 57 -0.41 -4.06 -7.46
N SER A 58 -0.19 -4.11 -8.77
CA SER A 58 -0.29 -2.94 -9.67
C SER A 58 -1.72 -2.48 -9.93
N TYR A 59 -2.71 -3.28 -9.54
CA TYR A 59 -4.13 -3.03 -9.76
C TYR A 59 -4.92 -2.88 -8.47
N VAL A 60 -6.07 -2.24 -8.56
CA VAL A 60 -7.04 -2.13 -7.47
C VAL A 60 -8.44 -2.42 -8.01
N ILE A 61 -9.21 -3.16 -7.22
CA ILE A 61 -10.63 -3.43 -7.48
C ILE A 61 -11.43 -2.58 -6.52
N HIS A 62 -12.32 -1.74 -7.04
CA HIS A 62 -13.31 -1.03 -6.24
C HIS A 62 -14.69 -1.60 -6.54
N PHE A 63 -15.55 -1.70 -5.53
CA PHE A 63 -16.94 -2.03 -5.77
C PHE A 63 -17.90 -1.31 -4.84
N ILE A 64 -19.13 -1.16 -5.34
CA ILE A 64 -20.28 -0.76 -4.54
C ILE A 64 -21.38 -1.82 -4.63
N THR A 65 -22.07 -2.04 -3.52
CA THR A 65 -23.23 -2.94 -3.43
C THR A 65 -24.44 -2.13 -3.00
N ALA A 66 -25.42 -1.97 -3.89
CA ALA A 66 -26.66 -1.25 -3.59
C ALA A 66 -27.75 -1.64 -4.60
N LEU A 67 -29.02 -1.59 -4.16
CA LEU A 67 -30.19 -1.87 -5.00
C LEU A 67 -30.14 -3.24 -5.70
N ASP A 68 -29.75 -4.27 -4.96
CA ASP A 68 -29.62 -5.66 -5.45
C ASP A 68 -28.54 -5.85 -6.54
N LEU A 69 -27.67 -4.86 -6.71
CA LEU A 69 -26.57 -4.86 -7.66
C LEU A 69 -25.23 -4.70 -6.95
N THR A 70 -24.23 -5.41 -7.45
CA THR A 70 -22.82 -5.22 -7.14
C THR A 70 -22.13 -4.72 -8.40
N LEU A 71 -21.57 -3.51 -8.34
CA LEU A 71 -20.85 -2.89 -9.43
C LEU A 71 -19.37 -2.90 -9.09
N LEU A 72 -18.56 -3.56 -9.91
CA LEU A 72 -17.13 -3.70 -9.69
C LEU A 72 -16.34 -3.07 -10.83
N VAL A 73 -15.23 -2.42 -10.49
CA VAL A 73 -14.28 -1.85 -11.44
C VAL A 73 -12.86 -2.23 -11.06
N LEU A 74 -12.06 -2.60 -12.05
CA LEU A 74 -10.64 -2.90 -11.97
C LEU A 74 -9.87 -1.80 -12.69
N CYS A 75 -8.97 -1.14 -11.97
CA CYS A 75 -8.15 -0.06 -12.48
C CYS A 75 -6.70 -0.17 -11.99
N ASP A 76 -5.80 0.61 -12.58
CA ASP A 76 -4.44 0.78 -12.05
C ASP A 76 -4.49 1.37 -10.64
N VAL A 77 -3.54 0.97 -9.79
CA VAL A 77 -3.40 1.53 -8.43
C VAL A 77 -3.18 3.05 -8.42
N THR A 78 -2.68 3.61 -9.52
CA THR A 78 -2.47 5.06 -9.70
C THR A 78 -3.73 5.81 -10.13
N TYR A 79 -4.81 5.10 -10.49
CA TYR A 79 -6.06 5.73 -10.89
C TYR A 79 -6.75 6.36 -9.67
N PRO A 80 -7.20 7.64 -9.73
CA PRO A 80 -7.78 8.31 -8.58
C PRO A 80 -9.02 7.58 -8.03
N GLN A 81 -9.01 7.25 -6.74
CA GLN A 81 -10.10 6.54 -6.07
C GLN A 81 -11.45 7.27 -6.22
N VAL A 82 -11.46 8.60 -6.10
CA VAL A 82 -12.67 9.41 -6.29
C VAL A 82 -13.27 9.21 -7.68
N LEU A 83 -12.44 9.13 -8.73
CA LEU A 83 -12.91 8.87 -10.09
C LEU A 83 -13.42 7.44 -10.24
N ALA A 84 -12.86 6.46 -9.55
CA ALA A 84 -13.33 5.08 -9.58
C ALA A 84 -14.73 4.94 -8.97
N PHE A 85 -14.97 5.53 -7.80
CA PHE A 85 -16.31 5.52 -7.19
C PHE A 85 -17.30 6.39 -7.97
N SER A 86 -16.86 7.50 -8.57
CA SER A 86 -17.70 8.31 -9.45
C SER A 86 -18.16 7.50 -10.66
N PHE A 87 -17.23 6.75 -11.28
CA PHE A 87 -17.55 5.81 -12.35
C PHE A 87 -18.58 4.78 -11.92
N LEU A 88 -18.43 4.16 -10.74
CA LEU A 88 -19.37 3.18 -10.22
C LEU A 88 -20.77 3.78 -9.96
N SER A 89 -20.84 5.00 -9.43
CA SER A 89 -22.12 5.69 -9.20
C SER A 89 -22.83 6.04 -10.51
N ASP A 90 -22.10 6.53 -11.51
CA ASP A 90 -22.68 6.81 -12.82
C ASP A 90 -23.08 5.53 -13.54
N LEU A 91 -22.28 4.46 -13.40
CA LEU A 91 -22.60 3.15 -13.95
C LEU A 91 -23.89 2.60 -13.36
N GLN A 92 -24.08 2.73 -12.05
CA GLN A 92 -25.32 2.31 -11.39
C GLN A 92 -26.53 3.08 -11.92
N LYS A 93 -26.41 4.42 -12.05
CA LYS A 93 -27.49 5.26 -12.57
C LYS A 93 -27.82 4.90 -14.01
N GLU A 94 -26.83 4.83 -14.90
CA GLU A 94 -27.05 4.48 -16.30
C GLU A 94 -27.65 3.07 -16.44
N PHE A 95 -27.20 2.10 -15.64
CA PHE A 95 -27.73 0.73 -15.68
C PHE A 95 -29.19 0.64 -15.21
N LEU A 96 -29.55 1.34 -14.13
CA LEU A 96 -30.92 1.37 -13.60
C LEU A 96 -31.89 2.16 -14.50
N VAL A 97 -31.39 3.09 -15.31
CA VAL A 97 -32.19 3.76 -16.35
C VAL A 97 -32.40 2.84 -17.56
N PHE A 98 -31.39 2.03 -17.91
CA PHE A 98 -31.42 1.19 -19.10
C PHE A 98 -32.25 -0.09 -18.90
N PHE A 99 -32.27 -0.67 -17.70
CA PHE A 99 -33.04 -1.87 -17.39
C PHE A 99 -34.00 -1.67 -16.23
N ASP A 100 -35.21 -2.19 -16.39
CA ASP A 100 -36.17 -2.28 -15.30
C ASP A 100 -35.72 -3.29 -14.21
N LYS A 101 -36.04 -2.98 -12.96
CA LYS A 101 -35.67 -3.79 -11.79
C LYS A 101 -36.20 -5.23 -11.91
N GLN A 102 -37.40 -5.42 -12.44
CA GLN A 102 -37.99 -6.76 -12.60
C GLN A 102 -37.20 -7.61 -13.60
N LYS A 103 -36.68 -7.02 -14.68
CA LYS A 103 -35.84 -7.72 -15.66
C LYS A 103 -34.54 -8.21 -15.02
N VAL A 104 -33.91 -7.38 -14.18
CA VAL A 104 -32.68 -7.73 -13.46
C VAL A 104 -32.88 -8.92 -12.51
N LEU A 105 -34.01 -8.96 -11.79
CA LEU A 105 -34.30 -10.01 -10.82
C LEU A 105 -34.70 -11.36 -11.46
N THR A 106 -35.32 -11.34 -12.64
CA THR A 106 -35.83 -12.55 -13.32
C THR A 106 -34.77 -13.29 -14.13
N VAL A 107 -33.70 -12.61 -14.51
CA VAL A 107 -32.58 -13.20 -15.25
C VAL A 107 -31.93 -14.37 -14.48
N GLN A 108 -31.65 -15.46 -15.18
CA GLN A 108 -30.95 -16.63 -14.63
C GLN A 108 -29.65 -16.96 -15.36
N ARG A 109 -29.49 -16.52 -16.61
CA ARG A 109 -28.28 -16.80 -17.40
C ARG A 109 -27.20 -15.74 -17.13
N PRO A 110 -25.94 -16.13 -16.92
CA PRO A 110 -24.84 -15.18 -16.85
C PRO A 110 -24.72 -14.36 -18.14
N TYR A 111 -24.40 -13.08 -18.00
CA TYR A 111 -24.27 -12.12 -19.09
C TYR A 111 -25.52 -12.05 -19.97
N SER A 112 -26.72 -12.10 -19.39
CA SER A 112 -27.96 -11.98 -20.18
C SER A 112 -28.29 -10.54 -20.59
N LEU A 113 -27.66 -9.55 -19.95
CA LEU A 113 -27.91 -8.13 -20.15
C LEU A 113 -26.80 -7.47 -20.98
N ILE A 114 -26.27 -8.21 -21.96
CA ILE A 114 -25.19 -7.73 -22.86
C ILE A 114 -25.55 -6.49 -23.66
N ASP A 115 -26.85 -6.17 -23.80
CA ASP A 115 -27.32 -4.97 -24.51
C ASP A 115 -26.71 -3.69 -23.92
N PHE A 116 -26.26 -3.73 -22.66
CA PHE A 116 -25.60 -2.62 -21.98
C PHE A 116 -24.08 -2.54 -22.18
N ASP A 117 -23.45 -3.45 -22.92
CA ASP A 117 -22.00 -3.43 -23.16
C ASP A 117 -21.54 -2.13 -23.85
N ILE A 118 -22.29 -1.65 -24.85
CA ILE A 118 -21.97 -0.41 -25.56
C ILE A 118 -22.05 0.82 -24.62
N PRO A 119 -23.15 1.06 -23.86
CA PRO A 119 -23.18 2.07 -22.82
C PRO A 119 -22.01 1.98 -21.83
N LEU A 120 -21.73 0.77 -21.32
CA LEU A 120 -20.63 0.53 -20.37
C LEU A 120 -19.27 0.92 -20.95
N GLN A 121 -18.99 0.55 -22.20
CA GLN A 121 -17.74 0.90 -22.89
C GLN A 121 -17.61 2.41 -23.10
N ARG A 122 -18.69 3.10 -23.49
CA ARG A 122 -18.71 4.57 -23.64
C ARG A 122 -18.43 5.26 -22.31
N LEU A 123 -19.05 4.79 -21.22
CA LEU A 123 -18.83 5.32 -19.88
C LEU A 123 -17.37 5.10 -19.44
N LYS A 124 -16.83 3.89 -19.62
CA LYS A 124 -15.42 3.59 -19.32
C LYS A 124 -14.48 4.51 -20.10
N HIS A 125 -14.72 4.68 -21.40
CA HIS A 125 -13.90 5.53 -22.25
C HIS A 125 -13.91 7.00 -21.81
N ARG A 126 -15.07 7.52 -21.41
CA ARG A 126 -15.21 8.88 -20.85
C ARG A 126 -14.34 9.05 -19.60
N TYR A 127 -14.40 8.08 -18.68
CA TYR A 127 -13.64 8.12 -17.43
C TYR A 127 -12.13 7.93 -17.61
N ASN A 128 -11.71 7.19 -18.65
CA ASN A 128 -10.30 7.07 -19.02
C ASN A 128 -9.73 8.30 -19.73
N ASN A 129 -10.58 9.23 -20.19
CA ASN A 129 -10.18 10.45 -20.88
C ASN A 129 -10.55 11.71 -20.07
N PRO A 130 -9.64 12.24 -19.24
CA PRO A 130 -9.91 13.36 -18.34
C PRO A 130 -10.45 14.62 -19.02
N ARG A 131 -10.09 14.84 -20.29
CA ARG A 131 -10.55 15.98 -21.09
C ARG A 131 -12.05 15.94 -21.40
N SER A 132 -12.67 14.76 -21.33
CA SER A 132 -14.09 14.55 -21.64
C SER A 132 -15.01 14.60 -20.41
N LEU A 133 -14.43 14.64 -19.20
CA LEU A 133 -15.17 14.69 -17.94
C LEU A 133 -15.53 16.15 -17.59
N ASN A 134 -16.76 16.56 -17.88
CA ASN A 134 -17.24 17.92 -17.58
C ASN A 134 -17.83 18.06 -16.14
N THR A 135 -17.55 17.11 -15.25
CA THR A 135 -18.29 16.90 -14.00
C THR A 135 -17.53 17.35 -12.76
N LYS A 136 -16.98 18.58 -12.74
CA LYS A 136 -16.20 19.06 -11.57
C LYS A 136 -17.01 19.14 -10.27
N VAL A 137 -18.33 19.40 -10.35
CA VAL A 137 -19.20 19.62 -9.18
C VAL A 137 -19.50 18.32 -8.40
N ASN A 138 -19.69 17.18 -9.09
CA ASN A 138 -19.98 15.90 -8.42
C ASN A 138 -18.73 15.34 -7.70
N LEU A 139 -17.54 15.65 -8.19
CA LEU A 139 -16.30 15.10 -7.64
C LEU A 139 -15.94 15.66 -6.27
N GLN A 140 -16.27 16.93 -5.98
CA GLN A 140 -16.02 17.52 -4.66
C GLN A 140 -16.90 16.87 -3.59
N VAL A 141 -18.20 16.76 -3.86
CA VAL A 141 -19.16 16.10 -2.97
C VAL A 141 -18.78 14.65 -2.72
N LEU A 142 -18.44 13.91 -3.78
CA LEU A 142 -18.00 12.52 -3.64
C LEU A 142 -16.66 12.41 -2.89
N SER A 143 -15.74 13.34 -3.11
CA SER A 143 -14.47 13.37 -2.37
C SER A 143 -14.70 13.60 -0.88
N GLU A 144 -15.62 14.49 -0.51
CA GLU A 144 -16.02 14.69 0.89
C GLU A 144 -16.72 13.46 1.46
N GLU A 145 -17.63 12.84 0.69
CA GLU A 145 -18.33 11.64 1.12
C GLU A 145 -17.34 10.48 1.37
N LEU A 146 -16.38 10.25 0.47
CA LEU A 146 -15.33 9.25 0.65
C LEU A 146 -14.39 9.59 1.81
N ARG A 147 -14.22 10.88 2.13
CA ARG A 147 -13.46 11.31 3.31
C ARG A 147 -14.20 10.98 4.60
N LEU A 148 -15.51 11.19 4.62
CA LEU A 148 -16.37 10.92 5.78
C LEU A 148 -16.66 9.42 5.97
N ARG A 149 -16.84 8.69 4.86
CA ARG A 149 -17.11 7.24 4.82
C ARG A 149 -16.15 6.56 3.85
N PRO A 150 -14.93 6.21 4.29
CA PRO A 150 -14.00 5.48 3.46
C PRO A 150 -14.53 4.09 3.07
N PRO A 151 -14.16 3.58 1.89
CA PRO A 151 -14.49 2.21 1.51
C PRO A 151 -13.74 1.21 2.39
N TYR A 152 -14.40 0.10 2.71
CA TYR A 152 -13.81 -1.01 3.43
C TYR A 152 -12.68 -1.64 2.60
N VAL A 153 -11.49 -1.77 3.18
CA VAL A 153 -10.33 -2.34 2.47
C VAL A 153 -10.26 -3.83 2.77
N LEU A 154 -10.41 -4.64 1.72
CA LEU A 154 -10.38 -6.09 1.79
C LEU A 154 -8.95 -6.62 1.83
N CYS A 155 -8.75 -7.66 2.63
CA CYS A 155 -7.53 -8.45 2.65
C CYS A 155 -7.71 -9.78 1.88
N GLU A 156 -6.60 -10.36 1.39
CA GLU A 156 -6.66 -11.57 0.56
C GLU A 156 -7.17 -12.79 1.35
N GLU A 157 -6.98 -12.80 2.66
CA GLU A 157 -7.50 -13.81 3.58
C GLU A 157 -9.04 -13.83 3.61
N GLU A 158 -9.69 -12.68 3.42
CA GLU A 158 -11.15 -12.54 3.48
C GLU A 158 -11.84 -13.10 2.24
N LEU A 159 -11.09 -13.31 1.15
CA LEU A 159 -11.58 -13.95 -0.07
C LEU A 159 -11.64 -15.48 0.05
N ARG A 160 -11.06 -16.07 1.10
CA ARG A 160 -11.01 -17.53 1.27
C ARG A 160 -12.40 -18.12 1.54
N PRO A 161 -12.72 -19.28 0.95
CA PRO A 161 -13.91 -20.05 1.33
C PRO A 161 -13.89 -20.34 2.83
N GLY A 162 -14.98 -20.01 3.55
CA GLY A 162 -15.11 -20.24 5.00
C GLY A 162 -14.82 -19.03 5.90
N TYR A 163 -14.28 -17.93 5.37
CA TYR A 163 -14.17 -16.68 6.13
C TYR A 163 -15.58 -16.13 6.45
N GLY A 164 -15.87 -15.91 7.74
CA GLY A 164 -17.16 -15.37 8.21
C GLY A 164 -18.30 -16.38 8.44
N GLN A 165 -18.06 -17.69 8.41
CA GLN A 165 -19.09 -18.70 8.76
C GLN A 165 -19.30 -18.90 10.28
N ARG A 166 -18.84 -17.97 11.12
CA ARG A 166 -19.01 -18.02 12.59
C ARG A 166 -20.14 -17.07 13.01
N SER A 167 -21.29 -17.67 13.32
CA SER A 167 -22.46 -17.21 14.10
C SER A 167 -22.91 -15.73 14.04
N ASN A 168 -24.19 -15.56 13.72
CA ASN A 168 -24.97 -14.35 13.40
C ASN A 168 -25.06 -13.19 14.43
N ASN A 169 -24.23 -13.07 15.48
CA ASN A 169 -24.52 -12.10 16.55
C ASN A 169 -23.45 -11.04 16.85
N GLU A 170 -22.40 -10.91 16.06
CA GLU A 170 -21.50 -9.76 16.18
C GLU A 170 -21.23 -9.16 14.81
N VAL A 171 -21.99 -8.10 14.47
CA VAL A 171 -21.48 -7.06 13.56
C VAL A 171 -20.35 -6.36 14.31
N THR A 172 -19.21 -7.05 14.46
CA THR A 172 -17.99 -6.37 14.81
C THR A 172 -17.57 -5.66 13.54
N THR A 173 -17.88 -4.37 13.48
CA THR A 173 -17.19 -3.36 12.68
C THR A 173 -15.71 -3.37 13.07
N THR A 174 -15.02 -4.46 12.79
CA THR A 174 -13.57 -4.53 12.86
C THR A 174 -13.11 -3.82 11.62
N ALA A 175 -12.88 -2.52 11.77
CA ALA A 175 -12.01 -1.78 10.86
C ALA A 175 -10.69 -2.54 10.82
N ALA A 176 -10.56 -3.41 9.82
CA ALA A 176 -9.38 -4.22 9.58
C ALA A 176 -8.19 -3.25 9.54
N SER A 177 -7.28 -3.44 10.49
CA SER A 177 -6.06 -2.66 10.61
C SER A 177 -5.36 -2.68 9.25
N PRO A 178 -5.11 -1.54 8.59
CA PRO A 178 -4.34 -1.55 7.37
C PRO A 178 -2.94 -2.01 7.73
N PHE A 179 -2.54 -3.18 7.21
CA PHE A 179 -1.13 -3.52 7.13
C PHE A 179 -0.48 -2.42 6.30
N MET A 180 0.09 -1.46 7.03
CA MET A 180 0.88 -0.35 6.53
C MET A 180 1.92 -0.99 5.62
N ARG A 181 1.80 -0.85 4.29
CA ARG A 181 2.77 -1.37 3.33
C ARG A 181 3.39 -0.16 2.67
N TYR A 182 4.71 -0.13 2.57
CA TYR A 182 5.38 0.93 1.83
C TYR A 182 5.23 0.68 0.33
N LEU A 183 5.16 1.77 -0.44
CA LEU A 183 5.32 1.74 -1.89
C LEU A 183 6.70 1.15 -2.24
N PRO A 184 6.85 0.41 -3.37
CA PRO A 184 8.14 -0.11 -3.83
C PRO A 184 9.26 0.92 -3.72
N LEU A 185 10.45 0.48 -3.30
CA LEU A 185 11.59 1.37 -3.10
C LEU A 185 11.93 2.08 -4.41
N HIS A 186 11.86 3.40 -4.39
CA HIS A 186 12.35 4.25 -5.47
C HIS A 186 13.90 4.26 -5.49
N PHE A 187 14.50 4.66 -6.61
CA PHE A 187 15.96 4.69 -6.79
C PHE A 187 16.73 5.34 -5.62
N VAL A 188 16.21 6.46 -5.10
CA VAL A 188 16.74 7.19 -3.93
C VAL A 188 16.81 6.30 -2.68
N GLY A 189 15.80 5.47 -2.45
CA GLY A 189 15.76 4.53 -1.32
C GLY A 189 16.78 3.41 -1.46
N ILE A 190 17.01 2.92 -2.68
CA ILE A 190 18.02 1.89 -2.96
C ILE A 190 19.41 2.44 -2.68
N VAL A 191 19.72 3.63 -3.18
CA VAL A 191 21.00 4.31 -2.93
C VAL A 191 21.24 4.52 -1.43
N SER A 192 20.22 4.99 -0.71
CA SER A 192 20.29 5.19 0.74
C SER A 192 20.54 3.89 1.51
N LEU A 193 19.88 2.80 1.10
CA LEU A 193 20.06 1.47 1.69
C LEU A 193 21.49 0.95 1.45
N SER A 194 22.00 1.05 0.22
CA SER A 194 23.36 0.64 -0.12
C SER A 194 24.41 1.40 0.69
N LEU A 195 24.28 2.73 0.80
CA LEU A 195 25.19 3.57 1.60
C LEU A 195 25.13 3.21 3.10
N SER A 196 23.94 2.92 3.63
CA SER A 196 23.75 2.55 5.05
C SER A 196 24.36 1.18 5.38
N CYS A 197 24.19 0.19 4.48
CA CYS A 197 24.85 -1.11 4.60
C CYS A 197 26.37 -0.99 4.51
N PHE A 198 26.88 -0.14 3.62
CA PHE A 198 28.32 0.11 3.51
C PHE A 198 28.88 0.77 4.79
N CYS A 199 28.17 1.74 5.36
CA CYS A 199 28.53 2.34 6.65
C CYS A 199 28.55 1.31 7.79
N ALA A 200 27.59 0.38 7.83
CA ALA A 200 27.58 -0.70 8.81
C ALA A 200 28.82 -1.60 8.66
N LEU A 201 29.19 -1.98 7.43
CA LEU A 201 30.37 -2.79 7.15
C LEU A 201 31.67 -2.09 7.57
N LEU A 202 31.81 -0.79 7.30
CA LEU A 202 32.99 -0.01 7.72
C LEU A 202 33.12 0.08 9.25
N ASN A 203 32.00 0.25 9.95
CA ASN A 203 32.01 0.25 11.43
C ASN A 203 32.32 -1.15 11.99
N PHE A 204 31.80 -2.22 11.37
CA PHE A 204 32.08 -3.60 11.76
C PHE A 204 33.55 -3.96 11.60
N THR A 205 34.13 -3.67 10.43
CA THR A 205 35.55 -3.94 10.14
C THR A 205 36.49 -3.19 11.09
N ARG A 206 36.17 -1.91 11.40
CA ARG A 206 36.87 -1.11 12.41
C ARG A 206 36.75 -1.70 13.82
N ALA A 207 35.57 -2.15 14.22
CA ALA A 207 35.34 -2.76 15.54
C ALA A 207 36.19 -4.03 15.72
N VAL A 208 36.17 -4.92 14.72
CA VAL A 208 36.94 -6.18 14.74
C VAL A 208 38.43 -5.90 14.78
N HIS A 209 38.93 -4.94 14.00
CA HIS A 209 40.35 -4.57 13.99
C HIS A 209 40.80 -4.09 15.38
N ILE A 210 40.07 -3.16 16.00
CA ILE A 210 40.43 -2.63 17.33
C ILE A 210 40.43 -3.72 18.38
N ILE A 211 39.45 -4.63 18.36
CA ILE A 211 39.38 -5.75 19.32
C ILE A 211 40.53 -6.73 19.10
N ASN A 212 40.86 -7.03 17.85
CA ASN A 212 41.95 -7.94 17.53
C ASN A 212 43.32 -7.37 17.91
N ASP A 213 43.55 -6.07 17.71
CA ASP A 213 44.75 -5.37 18.17
C ASP A 213 44.83 -5.38 19.70
N THR A 214 43.71 -5.13 20.37
CA THR A 214 43.63 -5.17 21.84
C THR A 214 43.93 -6.58 22.37
N HIS A 215 43.47 -7.62 21.65
CA HIS A 215 43.76 -9.02 21.99
C HIS A 215 45.24 -9.40 21.78
N ALA A 216 45.92 -8.78 20.83
CA ALA A 216 47.34 -9.02 20.59
C ALA A 216 48.25 -8.44 21.71
N HIS A 217 47.77 -7.46 22.48
CA HIS A 217 48.53 -6.73 23.50
C HIS A 217 48.11 -7.03 24.96
N ILE A 218 47.51 -8.20 25.24
CA ILE A 218 46.96 -8.67 26.53
C ILE A 218 47.93 -8.64 27.76
N GLY A 219 49.17 -8.17 27.61
CA GLY A 219 50.18 -8.10 28.68
C GLY A 219 50.38 -6.74 29.35
N GLN A 220 49.82 -5.64 28.84
CA GLN A 220 49.85 -4.33 29.49
C GLN A 220 48.44 -3.98 30.02
N GLU A 221 48.39 -3.13 31.04
CA GLU A 221 47.24 -2.80 31.90
C GLU A 221 45.87 -2.83 31.20
N PHE A 222 44.83 -3.27 31.94
CA PHE A 222 43.45 -3.41 31.46
C PHE A 222 42.89 -2.07 30.92
N ASP A 223 43.19 -1.73 29.67
CA ASP A 223 42.71 -0.54 28.99
C ASP A 223 41.24 -0.71 28.61
N THR A 224 40.39 -0.42 29.59
CA THR A 224 38.93 -0.45 29.48
C THR A 224 38.44 0.48 28.35
N GLU A 225 39.18 1.54 28.04
CA GLU A 225 38.87 2.51 26.98
C GLU A 225 38.92 1.91 25.56
N HIS A 226 39.85 0.99 25.29
CA HIS A 226 39.96 0.34 23.97
C HIS A 226 38.78 -0.60 23.70
N TYR A 227 38.35 -1.35 24.71
CA TYR A 227 37.14 -2.19 24.63
C TYR A 227 35.87 -1.34 24.46
N GLN A 228 35.76 -0.22 25.19
CA GLN A 228 34.63 0.72 25.05
C GLN A 228 34.56 1.35 23.66
N THR A 229 35.71 1.67 23.08
CA THR A 229 35.84 2.18 21.71
C THR A 229 35.38 1.14 20.69
N GLY A 230 35.88 -0.10 20.77
CA GLY A 230 35.44 -1.21 19.91
C GLY A 230 33.94 -1.50 20.03
N ALA A 231 33.41 -1.48 21.26
CA ALA A 231 31.98 -1.64 21.51
C ALA A 231 31.14 -0.52 20.88
N THR A 232 31.63 0.73 20.91
CA THR A 232 30.94 1.87 20.32
C THR A 232 30.87 1.78 18.80
N PHE A 233 31.90 1.26 18.13
CA PHE A 233 31.85 0.95 16.70
C PHE A 233 30.80 -0.13 16.37
N PHE A 234 30.64 -1.16 17.22
CA PHE A 234 29.55 -2.13 17.07
C PHE A 234 28.17 -1.49 17.24
N VAL A 235 28.00 -0.61 18.23
CA VAL A 235 26.76 0.14 18.41
C VAL A 235 26.43 0.97 17.16
N CYS A 236 27.42 1.66 16.56
CA CYS A 236 27.24 2.35 15.28
C CYS A 236 26.82 1.42 14.14
N CYS A 237 27.36 0.21 14.08
CA CYS A 237 26.98 -0.81 13.09
C CYS A 237 25.49 -1.19 13.25
N PHE A 238 25.08 -1.55 14.46
CA PHE A 238 23.68 -1.91 14.74
C PHE A 238 22.71 -0.76 14.47
N LEU A 239 23.07 0.48 14.83
CA LEU A 239 22.26 1.65 14.52
C LEU A 239 22.12 1.89 13.01
N SER A 240 23.17 1.67 12.23
CA SER A 240 23.15 1.78 10.76
C SER A 240 22.27 0.70 10.12
N LEU A 241 22.31 -0.52 10.64
CA LEU A 241 21.42 -1.62 10.22
C LEU A 241 19.98 -1.36 10.63
N TYR A 242 19.74 -0.79 11.81
CA TYR A 242 18.41 -0.42 12.26
C TYR A 242 17.81 0.71 11.43
N GLN A 243 18.63 1.69 11.02
CA GLN A 243 18.20 2.71 10.06
C GLN A 243 17.83 2.10 8.71
N SER A 244 18.61 1.13 8.23
CA SER A 244 18.30 0.33 7.03
C SER A 244 16.99 -0.47 7.18
N TYR A 245 16.74 -1.03 8.36
CA TYR A 245 15.48 -1.70 8.70
C TYR A 245 14.29 -0.74 8.65
N LEU A 246 14.41 0.47 9.22
CA LEU A 246 13.37 1.50 9.15
C LEU A 246 13.10 1.98 7.72
N ILE A 247 14.14 1.98 6.87
CA ILE A 247 14.01 2.23 5.44
C ILE A 247 13.21 1.11 4.76
N CYS A 248 13.23 -0.14 5.24
CA CYS A 248 12.53 -1.26 4.60
C CYS A 248 11.12 -1.51 5.17
N TYR A 249 10.94 -1.37 6.50
CA TYR A 249 9.75 -1.81 7.22
C TYR A 249 8.90 -0.66 7.78
N PRO A 250 7.58 -0.67 7.53
CA PRO A 250 6.67 0.40 7.95
C PRO A 250 6.39 0.32 9.44
N HIS A 251 6.59 1.44 10.13
CA HIS A 251 6.38 1.54 11.57
C HIS A 251 5.60 2.80 11.96
N LYS A 252 4.64 2.68 12.88
CA LYS A 252 3.75 3.78 13.33
C LYS A 252 4.53 4.99 13.87
N ARG A 253 5.64 4.75 14.57
CA ARG A 253 6.51 5.77 15.15
C ARG A 253 7.80 6.03 14.35
N ARG A 254 7.82 5.71 13.04
CA ARG A 254 9.04 5.76 12.22
C ARG A 254 9.79 7.10 12.27
N LYS A 255 9.10 8.24 12.32
CA LYS A 255 9.76 9.56 12.34
C LYS A 255 10.51 9.78 13.66
N ALA A 256 9.86 9.46 14.77
CA ALA A 256 10.50 9.56 16.09
C ALA A 256 11.67 8.57 16.22
N LEU A 257 11.51 7.34 15.74
CA LEU A 257 12.58 6.33 15.74
C LEU A 257 13.74 6.71 14.81
N ALA A 258 13.47 7.29 13.64
CA ALA A 258 14.50 7.77 12.72
C ALA A 258 15.28 8.97 13.31
N CYS A 259 14.60 9.90 13.97
CA CYS A 259 15.28 11.01 14.65
C CYS A 259 16.10 10.52 15.85
N ALA A 260 15.57 9.60 16.65
CA ALA A 260 16.28 9.03 17.79
C ALA A 260 17.55 8.30 17.34
N THR A 261 17.44 7.49 16.29
CA THR A 261 18.58 6.75 15.72
C THR A 261 19.63 7.67 15.11
N LEU A 262 19.22 8.73 14.41
CA LEU A 262 20.14 9.76 13.95
C LEU A 262 20.88 10.42 15.12
N GLY A 263 20.16 10.79 16.18
CA GLY A 263 20.75 11.36 17.39
C GLY A 263 21.76 10.40 18.03
N SER A 264 21.40 9.13 18.19
CA SER A 264 22.30 8.09 18.71
C SER A 264 23.54 7.90 17.83
N ILE A 265 23.38 7.89 16.50
CA ILE A 265 24.52 7.82 15.57
C ILE A 265 25.43 9.03 15.78
N CYS A 266 24.90 10.26 15.82
CA CYS A 266 25.72 11.46 16.04
C CYS A 266 26.47 11.44 17.36
N VAL A 267 25.84 11.02 18.46
CA VAL A 267 26.49 10.90 19.78
C VAL A 267 27.62 9.87 19.74
N CYS A 268 27.38 8.69 19.16
CA CYS A 268 28.42 7.68 19.02
C CYS A 268 29.57 8.15 18.10
N GLN A 269 29.27 8.90 17.03
CA GLN A 269 30.31 9.47 16.16
C GLN A 269 31.15 10.53 16.87
N LEU A 270 30.53 11.37 17.72
CA LEU A 270 31.23 12.35 18.54
C LEU A 270 32.15 11.69 19.57
N TYR A 271 31.69 10.60 20.20
CA TYR A 271 32.54 9.82 21.11
C TYR A 271 33.75 9.22 20.38
N LEU A 272 33.58 8.81 19.12
CA LEU A 272 34.65 8.26 18.28
C LEU A 272 35.48 9.32 17.55
N TYR A 273 35.34 10.61 17.90
CA TYR A 273 36.00 11.72 17.19
C TYR A 273 37.53 11.59 17.17
N GLU A 274 38.15 11.17 18.27
CA GLU A 274 39.61 11.05 18.37
C GLU A 274 40.18 9.87 17.55
N HIS A 275 39.37 8.84 17.31
CA HIS A 275 39.78 7.62 16.59
C HIS A 275 39.36 7.61 15.11
N ARG A 276 38.69 8.67 14.64
CA ARG A 276 38.15 8.77 13.27
C ARG A 276 38.63 10.04 12.59
N SER A 277 38.96 9.95 11.30
CA SER A 277 39.28 11.15 10.53
C SER A 277 38.06 12.06 10.40
N ILE A 278 38.29 13.38 10.35
CA ILE A 278 37.23 14.39 10.19
C ILE A 278 36.36 14.08 8.96
N PHE A 279 36.98 13.68 7.85
CA PHE A 279 36.26 13.27 6.63
C PHE A 279 35.40 12.02 6.84
N GLY A 280 35.89 11.03 7.59
CA GLY A 280 35.10 9.85 7.94
C GLY A 280 33.89 10.21 8.80
N LEU A 281 34.07 11.08 9.80
CA LEU A 281 32.98 11.56 10.65
C LEU A 281 31.89 12.26 9.82
N ILE A 282 32.29 13.20 8.96
CA ILE A 282 31.36 13.92 8.05
C ILE A 282 30.63 12.93 7.15
N PHE A 283 31.33 11.95 6.57
CA PHE A 283 30.72 10.94 5.71
C PHE A 283 29.62 10.15 6.43
N HIS A 284 29.90 9.62 7.62
CA HIS A 284 28.93 8.81 8.36
C HIS A 284 27.72 9.62 8.83
N VAL A 285 27.93 10.86 9.30
CA VAL A 285 26.84 11.77 9.67
C VAL A 285 26.00 12.12 8.44
N THR A 286 26.61 12.39 7.29
CA THR A 286 25.89 12.73 6.06
C THR A 286 25.03 11.56 5.57
N VAL A 287 25.56 10.33 5.57
CA VAL A 287 24.79 9.13 5.20
C VAL A 287 23.62 8.91 6.17
N ALA A 288 23.83 9.10 7.47
CA ALA A 288 22.77 8.98 8.47
C ALA A 288 21.69 10.06 8.28
N CYS A 289 22.06 11.31 8.01
CA CYS A 289 21.12 12.39 7.70
C CYS A 289 20.30 12.06 6.44
N TYR A 290 20.96 11.59 5.38
CA TYR A 290 20.29 11.20 4.14
C TYR A 290 19.32 10.02 4.34
N GLY A 291 19.73 8.98 5.09
CA GLY A 291 18.85 7.87 5.47
C GLY A 291 17.61 8.33 6.23
N THR A 292 17.78 9.22 7.20
CA THR A 292 16.67 9.79 7.96
C THR A 292 15.75 10.64 7.09
N PHE A 293 16.29 11.44 6.18
CA PHE A 293 15.51 12.19 5.19
C PHE A 293 14.67 11.25 4.32
N VAL A 294 15.25 10.16 3.82
CA VAL A 294 14.53 9.14 3.03
C VAL A 294 13.41 8.49 3.86
N ILE A 295 13.66 8.12 5.13
CA ILE A 295 12.63 7.55 6.01
C ILE A 295 11.46 8.52 6.23
N ILE A 296 11.74 9.81 6.44
CA ILE A 296 10.74 10.84 6.71
C ILE A 296 9.89 11.13 5.47
N THR A 297 10.53 11.23 4.30
CA THR A 297 9.91 11.57 3.02
C THR A 297 9.24 10.38 2.33
N ARG A 298 9.58 9.14 2.70
CA ARG A 298 8.96 7.94 2.16
C ARG A 298 7.46 7.99 2.40
N GLN A 299 6.66 7.98 1.35
CA GLN A 299 5.21 7.99 1.47
C GLN A 299 4.74 6.63 2.01
N MET A 300 3.93 6.66 3.08
CA MET A 300 3.19 5.48 3.52
C MET A 300 1.89 5.47 2.74
N GLN A 301 1.46 4.29 2.28
CA GLN A 301 0.11 4.13 1.73
C GLN A 301 -0.87 4.67 2.79
N SER A 302 -1.64 5.69 2.42
CA SER A 302 -2.21 6.66 3.36
C SER A 302 -3.07 5.99 4.44
N LYS A 303 -2.84 6.37 5.70
CA LYS A 303 -3.87 6.36 6.73
C LYS A 303 -5.02 7.24 6.25
N LEU A 304 -6.22 6.68 6.11
CA LEU A 304 -7.43 7.50 6.12
C LEU A 304 -7.58 8.12 7.51
N PRO A 305 -7.92 9.43 7.62
CA PRO A 305 -8.06 10.09 8.90
C PRO A 305 -9.16 9.39 9.72
N GLN A 306 -8.75 8.85 10.87
CA GLN A 306 -9.69 8.41 11.90
C GLN A 306 -10.30 9.67 12.50
N TYR A 307 -11.53 9.99 12.11
CA TYR A 307 -12.38 10.85 12.91
C TYR A 307 -13.00 9.99 14.01
N THR A 308 -12.58 10.23 15.24
CA THR A 308 -13.32 9.81 16.43
C THR A 308 -14.69 10.49 16.39
N LEU A 309 -15.74 9.67 16.51
CA LEU A 309 -17.11 10.09 16.80
C LEU A 309 -17.16 10.89 18.11
#